data_AF-A0A453B427-F1
#
_entry.id   AF-A0A453B427-F1
#
_cell.length_a   1.000
_cell.length_b   1.000
_cell.length_c   1.000
_cell.angle_alpha   90.00
_cell.angle_beta   90.00
_cell.angle_gamma   90.00
#
_symmetry.space_group_name_H-M   'P 1'
#
loop_
_entity.id
_entity.type
_entity.pdbx_description
1 polymer ?
#
loop_
_entity_poly.entity_id
_entity_poly.type
_entity_poly.pdbx_seq_one_letter_code
_entity_poly.pdbx_strand_id
1 'polypeptide(L)'
;IVPPNKTAADGMVGVSELVDKNYQASKKVTMARGCFDDTKGAVMVKNLSARDPSALGLDTYCKQYYLCLAAASATIKWIESEKGVIITNHSLSVTFNGSFDHMNIDSTSVQTLEIIDPLHTELWGTSNKKKSLFQMLKTTKTTGGSRLLRANLLQPLKDIQTINTRLDCLDELVSNEELFFGLTQGLRKFPKESDKVLCHFCFKPKKVTDEVLKPANGRKSQLLISDIIVLKTALDAIPFLSKVLKGANSFLLKNIYQTICENPKYESMRKRIGEVIDEDVIHSRAPFVACTQQCFAIKPGIDGLLDVARRSFCDTSEAIHNLATKYREEFTLPNLKIPYNNRLGFYFIIPLRDITEKLPNKFIQVVRHGKNVHCSSFELASLNVRNKSAAAECFLRTELCLEGLISEIREDIRILTMLAEVLCLLDMIVNSFAYTISTKPVDRYTRPEFTGDGPMAINAGRHPILESLHTDFVPNNIFLSEASNMVLVMGPNIL
;
A
#
# COMPACT_ATOMS: atom_id res chain seq x y z
N ILE A 1 -8.69 15.00 -13.34
CA ILE A 1 -8.32 15.12 -14.76
C ILE A 1 -9.48 15.80 -15.47
N VAL A 2 -9.24 16.86 -16.24
CA VAL A 2 -10.30 17.68 -16.87
C VAL A 2 -9.99 17.94 -18.36
N PRO A 3 -10.99 18.07 -19.24
CA PRO A 3 -10.77 18.47 -20.63
C PRO A 3 -10.35 19.95 -20.75
N PRO A 4 -9.82 20.40 -21.90
CA PRO A 4 -9.40 21.80 -22.08
C PRO A 4 -10.62 22.71 -22.28
N ASN A 5 -10.73 23.78 -21.50
CA ASN A 5 -11.90 24.68 -21.40
C ASN A 5 -12.14 25.64 -22.59
N LYS A 6 -11.71 25.33 -23.83
CA LYS A 6 -11.69 26.35 -24.90
C LYS A 6 -13.03 26.69 -25.58
N THR A 7 -14.16 26.04 -25.27
CA THR A 7 -15.44 26.31 -25.97
C THR A 7 -16.71 26.14 -25.10
N ALA A 8 -16.72 26.61 -23.86
CA ALA A 8 -17.99 26.77 -23.13
C ALA A 8 -18.35 28.26 -23.16
N ALA A 9 -19.28 28.63 -24.02
CA ALA A 9 -19.81 30.00 -24.09
C ALA A 9 -20.61 30.37 -22.81
N ASP A 10 -21.07 29.37 -22.05
CA ASP A 10 -21.71 29.55 -20.74
C ASP A 10 -21.40 28.35 -19.80
N GLY A 11 -20.51 28.51 -18.83
CA GLY A 11 -20.80 27.89 -17.53
C GLY A 11 -20.55 26.38 -17.31
N MET A 12 -19.71 25.67 -18.07
CA MET A 12 -19.11 24.39 -17.58
C MET A 12 -18.06 24.61 -16.48
N VAL A 13 -18.21 25.70 -15.74
CA VAL A 13 -17.41 26.09 -14.57
C VAL A 13 -17.92 25.34 -13.32
N GLY A 14 -19.19 24.91 -13.29
CA GLY A 14 -19.84 24.32 -12.10
C GLY A 14 -19.18 23.08 -11.51
N VAL A 15 -18.79 22.06 -12.31
CA VAL A 15 -18.10 20.87 -11.76
C VAL A 15 -16.69 21.23 -11.29
N SER A 16 -15.99 22.09 -12.03
CA SER A 16 -14.67 22.57 -11.67
C SER A 16 -14.71 23.39 -10.37
N GLU A 17 -15.69 24.27 -10.22
CA GLU A 17 -15.99 25.08 -9.03
C GLU A 17 -16.44 24.23 -7.85
N LEU A 18 -17.29 23.22 -8.06
CA LEU A 18 -17.68 22.26 -7.01
C LEU A 18 -16.48 21.46 -6.54
N VAL A 19 -15.59 21.06 -7.46
CA VAL A 19 -14.33 20.40 -7.10
C VAL A 19 -13.41 21.37 -6.37
N ASP A 20 -13.29 22.63 -6.79
CA ASP A 20 -12.48 23.63 -6.08
C ASP A 20 -13.06 23.91 -4.69
N LYS A 21 -14.38 24.03 -4.55
CA LYS A 21 -15.05 24.32 -3.29
C LYS A 21 -14.89 23.18 -2.29
N ASN A 22 -15.12 21.94 -2.72
CA ASN A 22 -15.17 20.78 -1.82
C ASN A 22 -13.85 20.00 -1.72
N TYR A 23 -12.93 20.18 -2.67
CA TYR A 23 -11.69 19.42 -2.79
C TYR A 23 -10.48 20.31 -3.10
N GLN A 24 -10.32 21.42 -2.37
CA GLN A 24 -9.25 22.42 -2.53
C GLN A 24 -7.82 21.84 -2.61
N ALA A 25 -7.56 20.70 -1.96
CA ALA A 25 -6.25 20.03 -1.97
C ALA A 25 -5.97 19.18 -3.24
N SER A 26 -6.95 19.02 -4.15
CA SER A 26 -6.81 18.15 -5.32
C SER A 26 -6.11 18.85 -6.48
N LYS A 27 -4.97 18.30 -6.94
CA LYS A 27 -4.28 18.81 -8.12
C LYS A 27 -5.10 18.55 -9.39
N LYS A 28 -5.50 19.62 -10.08
CA LYS A 28 -6.12 19.52 -11.40
C LYS A 28 -5.08 19.26 -12.48
N VAL A 29 -5.41 18.36 -13.40
CA VAL A 29 -4.58 18.05 -14.58
C VAL A 29 -5.46 18.14 -15.81
N THR A 30 -5.04 18.95 -16.77
CA THR A 30 -5.74 19.13 -18.05
C THR A 30 -5.21 18.15 -19.08
N MET A 31 -6.10 17.47 -19.79
CA MET A 31 -5.76 16.59 -20.90
C MET A 31 -6.49 16.99 -22.17
N ALA A 32 -5.90 16.73 -23.33
CA ALA A 32 -6.51 17.01 -24.62
C ALA A 32 -7.87 16.30 -24.76
N ARG A 33 -8.84 16.94 -25.44
CA ARG A 33 -10.21 16.40 -25.60
C ARG A 33 -10.23 14.99 -26.23
N GLY A 34 -9.31 14.70 -27.16
CA GLY A 34 -9.16 13.37 -27.75
C GLY A 34 -8.71 12.26 -26.78
N CYS A 35 -8.35 12.59 -25.54
CA CYS A 35 -8.13 11.60 -24.48
C CYS A 35 -9.45 11.05 -23.93
N PHE A 36 -10.53 11.83 -23.97
CA PHE A 36 -11.87 11.49 -23.49
C PHE A 36 -12.70 10.86 -24.62
N ASP A 37 -12.27 9.68 -25.07
CA ASP A 37 -12.88 8.91 -26.16
C ASP A 37 -13.54 7.68 -25.55
N ASP A 38 -14.86 7.61 -25.63
CA ASP A 38 -15.70 6.56 -25.07
C ASP A 38 -15.50 5.21 -25.79
N THR A 39 -15.35 5.23 -27.11
CA THR A 39 -15.12 4.01 -27.90
C THR A 39 -13.76 3.37 -27.54
N LYS A 40 -12.70 4.18 -27.42
CA LYS A 40 -11.40 3.70 -26.94
C LYS A 40 -11.47 3.28 -25.48
N GLY A 41 -12.24 4.00 -24.66
CA GLY A 41 -12.49 3.66 -23.27
C GLY A 41 -13.13 2.28 -23.11
N ALA A 42 -14.16 1.97 -23.91
CA ALA A 42 -14.82 0.67 -23.92
C ALA A 42 -13.83 -0.47 -24.22
N VAL A 43 -13.02 -0.30 -25.28
CA VAL A 43 -12.01 -1.30 -25.67
C VAL A 43 -10.94 -1.47 -24.59
N MET A 44 -10.45 -0.37 -24.01
CA MET A 44 -9.46 -0.41 -22.92
C MET A 44 -10.01 -1.13 -21.69
N VAL A 45 -11.20 -0.75 -21.23
CA VAL A 45 -11.86 -1.37 -20.07
C VAL A 45 -12.09 -2.86 -20.32
N LYS A 46 -12.54 -3.24 -21.52
CA LYS A 46 -12.72 -4.64 -21.92
C LYS A 46 -11.43 -5.45 -21.84
N ASN A 47 -10.32 -4.90 -22.33
CA ASN A 47 -9.02 -5.59 -22.33
C ASN A 47 -8.39 -5.66 -20.92
N LEU A 48 -8.60 -4.65 -20.09
CA LEU A 48 -8.04 -4.58 -18.75
C LEU A 48 -8.85 -5.35 -17.70
N SER A 49 -10.13 -5.62 -17.96
CA SER A 49 -11.00 -6.34 -17.04
C SER A 49 -10.57 -7.79 -16.82
N ALA A 50 -10.45 -8.17 -15.55
CA ALA A 50 -10.20 -9.52 -15.09
C ALA A 50 -11.44 -10.44 -15.16
N ARG A 51 -12.65 -9.86 -15.24
CA ARG A 51 -13.92 -10.60 -15.43
C ARG A 51 -14.37 -10.52 -16.88
N ASP A 52 -15.13 -11.53 -17.31
CA ASP A 52 -15.67 -11.56 -18.67
C ASP A 52 -16.51 -10.31 -18.98
N PRO A 53 -16.29 -9.65 -20.13
CA PRO A 53 -17.01 -8.43 -20.52
C PRO A 53 -18.53 -8.58 -20.59
N SER A 54 -19.01 -9.80 -20.85
CA SER A 54 -20.43 -10.17 -20.86
C SER A 54 -21.06 -10.05 -19.47
N ALA A 55 -20.32 -10.38 -18.39
CA ALA A 55 -20.76 -10.20 -17.01
C ALA A 55 -20.78 -8.72 -16.58
N LEU A 56 -20.06 -7.86 -17.30
CA LEU A 56 -20.08 -6.41 -17.08
C LEU A 56 -21.21 -5.72 -17.82
N GLY A 57 -22.00 -6.43 -18.65
CA GLY A 57 -23.06 -5.85 -19.48
C GLY A 57 -22.57 -4.79 -20.46
N LEU A 58 -21.27 -4.80 -20.83
CA LEU A 58 -20.64 -3.70 -21.58
C LEU A 58 -21.41 -3.38 -22.87
N ASP A 59 -21.94 -4.38 -23.58
CA ASP A 59 -22.68 -4.17 -24.82
C ASP A 59 -24.00 -3.39 -24.61
N THR A 60 -24.61 -3.51 -23.44
CA THR A 60 -25.80 -2.76 -23.02
C THR A 60 -25.42 -1.39 -22.44
N TYR A 61 -24.33 -1.33 -21.66
CA TYR A 61 -23.90 -0.15 -20.91
C TYR A 61 -23.08 0.86 -21.71
N CYS A 62 -22.44 0.47 -22.82
CA CYS A 62 -21.68 1.40 -23.68
C CYS A 62 -22.55 2.60 -24.12
N LYS A 63 -23.85 2.38 -24.34
CA LYS A 63 -24.78 3.45 -24.73
C LYS A 63 -25.25 4.31 -23.54
N GLN A 64 -25.37 3.74 -22.34
CA GLN A 64 -25.87 4.45 -21.15
C GLN A 64 -24.78 5.19 -20.37
N TYR A 65 -23.55 4.67 -20.35
CA TYR A 65 -22.44 5.16 -19.51
C TYR A 65 -21.22 5.62 -20.32
N TYR A 66 -21.44 6.11 -21.54
CA TYR A 66 -20.36 6.56 -22.45
C TYR A 66 -19.45 7.64 -21.81
N LEU A 67 -19.99 8.53 -20.98
CA LEU A 67 -19.18 9.52 -20.24
C LEU A 67 -18.22 8.88 -19.23
N CYS A 68 -18.63 7.80 -18.56
CA CYS A 68 -17.76 7.05 -17.65
C CYS A 68 -16.62 6.38 -18.42
N LEU A 69 -16.92 5.81 -19.58
CA LEU A 69 -15.91 5.18 -20.45
C LEU A 69 -14.92 6.21 -21.01
N ALA A 70 -15.39 7.38 -21.43
CA ALA A 70 -14.52 8.48 -21.85
C ALA A 70 -13.60 8.95 -20.70
N ALA A 71 -14.13 9.08 -19.48
CA ALA A 71 -13.34 9.42 -18.29
C ALA A 71 -12.32 8.34 -17.93
N ALA A 72 -12.68 7.06 -18.07
CA ALA A 72 -11.78 5.93 -17.88
C ALA A 72 -10.62 5.97 -18.90
N SER A 73 -10.92 6.18 -20.19
CA SER A 73 -9.91 6.36 -21.25
C SER A 73 -8.93 7.47 -20.91
N ALA A 74 -9.43 8.65 -20.51
CA ALA A 74 -8.57 9.78 -20.15
C ALA A 74 -7.69 9.45 -18.94
N THR A 75 -8.24 8.76 -17.93
CA THR A 75 -7.51 8.37 -16.72
C THR A 75 -6.41 7.34 -17.03
N ILE A 76 -6.70 6.33 -17.83
CA ILE A 76 -5.72 5.31 -18.24
C ILE A 76 -4.60 5.96 -19.06
N LYS A 77 -4.93 6.79 -20.05
CA LYS A 77 -3.94 7.53 -20.85
C LYS A 77 -3.08 8.47 -19.99
N TRP A 78 -3.67 9.10 -18.98
CA TRP A 78 -2.92 9.93 -18.04
C TRP A 78 -1.91 9.12 -17.23
N ILE A 79 -2.31 7.94 -16.73
CA ILE A 79 -1.41 7.04 -16.02
C ILE A 79 -0.25 6.64 -16.94
N GLU A 80 -0.52 6.28 -18.19
CA GLU A 80 0.51 5.92 -19.17
C GLU A 80 1.46 7.06 -19.50
N SER A 81 0.96 8.31 -19.62
CA SER A 81 1.78 9.46 -19.98
C SER A 81 2.55 10.05 -18.80
N GLU A 82 1.89 10.22 -17.65
CA GLU A 82 2.44 10.93 -16.49
C GLU A 82 3.22 10.01 -15.55
N LYS A 83 2.77 8.76 -15.40
CA LYS A 83 3.42 7.77 -14.52
C LYS A 83 4.34 6.83 -15.29
N GLY A 84 4.28 6.80 -16.63
CA GLY A 84 5.12 5.94 -17.46
C GLY A 84 4.86 4.46 -17.24
N VAL A 85 3.63 4.08 -16.87
CA VAL A 85 3.24 2.68 -16.64
C VAL A 85 2.01 2.30 -17.44
N ILE A 86 1.97 1.07 -17.92
CA ILE A 86 0.86 0.45 -18.65
C ILE A 86 0.18 -0.53 -17.70
N ILE A 87 -1.15 -0.60 -17.76
CA ILE A 87 -1.92 -1.56 -16.96
C ILE A 87 -1.91 -2.91 -17.69
N THR A 88 -1.70 -3.99 -16.95
CA THR A 88 -1.68 -5.35 -17.49
C THR A 88 -3.10 -5.74 -17.91
N ASN A 89 -3.22 -6.43 -19.06
CA ASN A 89 -4.51 -6.96 -19.49
C ASN A 89 -5.05 -7.95 -18.45
N HIS A 90 -6.37 -8.00 -18.31
CA HIS A 90 -7.06 -8.89 -17.37
C HIS A 90 -6.65 -8.74 -15.90
N SER A 91 -6.13 -7.58 -15.49
CA SER A 91 -5.67 -7.35 -14.11
C SER A 91 -6.63 -6.53 -13.25
N LEU A 92 -7.56 -5.79 -13.83
CA LEU A 92 -8.44 -4.88 -13.08
C LEU A 92 -9.79 -5.51 -12.79
N SER A 93 -10.27 -5.33 -11.56
CA SER A 93 -11.70 -5.48 -11.27
C SER A 93 -12.41 -4.22 -11.73
N VAL A 94 -13.32 -4.36 -12.70
CA VAL A 94 -14.10 -3.24 -13.25
C VAL A 94 -15.53 -3.38 -12.75
N THR A 95 -16.07 -2.31 -12.19
CA THR A 95 -17.47 -2.23 -11.78
C THR A 95 -18.03 -0.86 -12.15
N PHE A 96 -19.31 -0.82 -12.53
CA PHE A 96 -20.04 0.43 -12.72
C PHE A 96 -20.80 0.73 -11.44
N ASN A 97 -20.23 1.59 -10.60
CA ASN A 97 -20.85 1.94 -9.33
C ASN A 97 -21.51 3.31 -9.45
N GLY A 98 -22.82 3.35 -9.24
CA GLY A 98 -23.54 4.59 -8.93
C GLY A 98 -23.59 4.83 -7.43
N SER A 99 -24.21 5.93 -7.02
CA SER A 99 -24.57 6.17 -5.62
C SER A 99 -25.78 5.35 -5.14
N PHE A 100 -26.28 4.42 -5.97
CA PHE A 100 -27.50 3.68 -5.70
C PHE A 100 -27.32 2.63 -4.60
N ASP A 101 -26.18 1.94 -4.57
CA ASP A 101 -25.92 0.84 -3.62
C ASP A 101 -25.49 1.30 -2.21
N HIS A 102 -25.27 2.60 -2.05
CA HIS A 102 -24.78 3.22 -0.83
C HIS A 102 -25.70 4.34 -0.35
N MET A 103 -25.74 4.57 0.97
CA MET A 103 -26.39 5.72 1.56
C MET A 103 -25.68 7.01 1.11
N ASN A 104 -26.46 8.00 0.67
CA ASN A 104 -25.94 9.31 0.30
C ASN A 104 -25.71 10.14 1.56
N ILE A 105 -24.49 10.64 1.73
CA ILE A 105 -24.13 11.59 2.79
C ILE A 105 -23.49 12.79 2.10
N ASP A 106 -24.06 13.98 2.29
CA ASP A 106 -23.51 15.20 1.74
C ASP A 106 -22.26 15.64 2.51
N SER A 107 -21.45 16.51 1.89
CA SER A 107 -20.17 16.94 2.47
C SER A 107 -20.33 17.68 3.80
N THR A 108 -21.44 18.41 4.00
CA THR A 108 -21.70 19.10 5.26
C THR A 108 -21.99 18.08 6.34
N SER A 109 -22.87 17.11 6.09
CA SER A 109 -23.15 16.02 7.03
C SER A 109 -21.90 15.21 7.39
N VAL A 110 -20.99 14.94 6.45
CA VAL A 110 -19.70 14.27 6.75
C VAL A 110 -18.87 15.05 7.77
N GLN A 111 -18.85 16.39 7.66
CA GLN A 111 -18.12 17.27 8.58
C GLN A 111 -18.84 17.42 9.92
N THR A 112 -20.14 17.67 9.92
CA THR A 112 -20.95 17.88 11.14
C THR A 112 -21.04 16.62 12.00
N LEU A 113 -21.11 15.44 11.38
CA LEU A 113 -21.06 14.15 12.08
C LEU A 113 -19.63 13.72 12.45
N GLU A 114 -18.61 14.53 12.11
CA GLU A 114 -17.20 14.23 12.35
C GLU A 114 -16.83 12.80 11.93
N ILE A 115 -17.31 12.35 10.76
CA ILE A 115 -17.17 10.96 10.32
C ILE A 115 -15.68 10.63 10.17
N ILE A 116 -14.93 11.56 9.60
CA ILE A 116 -13.53 11.37 9.23
C ILE A 116 -12.60 12.24 10.06
N ASP A 117 -12.80 13.55 9.99
CA ASP A 117 -11.95 14.56 10.60
C ASP A 117 -12.79 15.33 11.65
N PRO A 118 -12.21 15.68 12.80
CA PRO A 118 -12.89 16.49 13.81
C PRO A 118 -13.12 17.92 13.31
N LEU A 119 -14.28 18.49 13.63
CA LEU A 119 -14.62 19.88 13.32
C LEU A 119 -14.05 20.82 14.37
N HIS A 120 -14.14 20.45 15.64
CA HIS A 120 -13.63 21.25 16.75
C HIS A 120 -12.31 20.66 17.23
N THR A 121 -11.17 21.24 16.88
CA THR A 121 -9.85 20.77 17.38
C THR A 121 -9.43 21.48 18.67
N GLU A 122 -9.89 22.72 18.86
CA GLU A 122 -9.47 23.67 19.90
C GLU A 122 -10.15 23.47 21.26
N LEU A 123 -11.35 22.89 21.29
CA LEU A 123 -12.10 22.59 22.53
C LEU A 123 -11.51 21.41 23.33
N TRP A 124 -10.49 20.73 22.80
CA TRP A 124 -10.00 19.48 23.35
C TRP A 124 -8.51 19.62 23.69
N GLY A 125 -8.20 19.56 24.99
CA GLY A 125 -6.82 19.66 25.50
C GLY A 125 -5.83 18.71 24.82
N THR A 126 -4.53 18.97 25.05
CA THR A 126 -3.36 18.35 24.37
C THR A 126 -3.20 16.83 24.54
N SER A 127 -4.13 16.15 25.20
CA SER A 127 -4.12 14.68 25.33
C SER A 127 -4.76 14.03 24.11
N ASN A 128 -4.03 13.08 23.54
CA ASN A 128 -4.19 12.42 22.25
C ASN A 128 -5.46 11.52 22.17
N LYS A 129 -6.66 12.10 22.33
CA LYS A 129 -7.93 11.37 22.27
C LYS A 129 -8.47 11.35 20.84
N LYS A 130 -8.98 10.20 20.39
CA LYS A 130 -9.55 9.96 19.07
C LYS A 130 -10.79 10.86 18.89
N LYS A 131 -10.73 11.84 17.98
CA LYS A 131 -11.72 12.95 17.90
C LYS A 131 -12.76 12.80 16.77
N SER A 132 -12.77 11.68 16.06
CA SER A 132 -13.71 11.41 14.97
C SER A 132 -14.15 9.96 14.95
N LEU A 133 -15.26 9.64 14.28
CA LEU A 133 -15.77 8.27 14.17
C LEU A 133 -14.72 7.35 13.53
N PHE A 134 -14.07 7.81 12.46
CA PHE A 134 -12.98 7.08 11.82
C PHE A 134 -11.81 6.85 12.76
N GLN A 135 -11.34 7.87 13.48
CA GLN A 135 -10.23 7.71 14.42
C GLN A 135 -10.56 6.73 15.55
N MET A 136 -11.81 6.76 16.04
CA MET A 136 -12.33 5.83 17.04
C MET A 136 -12.15 4.38 16.58
N LEU A 137 -12.68 4.08 15.39
CA LEU A 137 -12.74 2.74 14.80
C LEU A 137 -11.43 2.29 14.15
N LYS A 138 -10.49 3.18 13.83
CA LYS A 138 -9.25 2.86 13.11
C LYS A 138 -8.23 2.14 13.99
N THR A 139 -8.44 0.85 14.20
CA THR A 139 -7.51 -0.09 14.87
C THR A 139 -6.95 -1.18 13.93
N THR A 140 -7.31 -1.08 12.64
CA THR A 140 -6.77 -1.85 11.49
C THR A 140 -5.25 -1.90 11.48
N LYS A 141 -4.67 -3.03 11.06
CA LYS A 141 -3.21 -3.24 11.00
C LYS A 141 -2.60 -2.91 9.65
N THR A 142 -3.38 -2.99 8.58
CA THR A 142 -2.96 -2.72 7.21
C THR A 142 -3.42 -1.35 6.74
N THR A 143 -2.68 -0.74 5.82
CA THR A 143 -3.06 0.55 5.23
C THR A 143 -4.28 0.40 4.32
N GLY A 144 -4.41 -0.75 3.65
CA GLY A 144 -5.59 -1.11 2.85
C GLY A 144 -6.87 -1.22 3.69
N GLY A 145 -6.82 -1.93 4.83
CA GLY A 145 -7.95 -2.02 5.77
C GLY A 145 -8.37 -0.65 6.31
N SER A 146 -7.42 0.22 6.65
CA SER A 146 -7.70 1.63 7.01
C SER A 146 -8.41 2.39 5.88
N ARG A 147 -8.01 2.21 4.62
CA ARG A 147 -8.66 2.84 3.46
C ARG A 147 -10.07 2.30 3.26
N LEU A 148 -10.25 0.99 3.36
CA LEU A 148 -11.55 0.35 3.23
C LEU A 148 -12.51 0.80 4.33
N LEU A 149 -12.04 0.89 5.58
CA LEU A 149 -12.81 1.44 6.70
C LEU A 149 -13.26 2.87 6.40
N ARG A 150 -12.35 3.74 5.95
CA ARG A 150 -12.69 5.12 5.56
C ARG A 150 -13.78 5.14 4.48
N ALA A 151 -13.64 4.30 3.46
CA ALA A 151 -14.61 4.22 2.36
C ALA A 151 -15.99 3.75 2.87
N ASN A 152 -16.04 2.72 3.72
CA ASN A 152 -17.30 2.18 4.25
C ASN A 152 -18.02 3.17 5.17
N LEU A 153 -17.30 4.02 5.91
CA LEU A 153 -17.91 5.07 6.73
C LEU A 153 -18.48 6.23 5.89
N LEU A 154 -17.85 6.54 4.75
CA LEU A 154 -18.33 7.57 3.83
C LEU A 154 -19.44 7.07 2.89
N GLN A 155 -19.53 5.76 2.70
CA GLN A 155 -20.48 5.11 1.80
C GLN A 155 -21.12 3.88 2.48
N PRO A 156 -21.98 4.08 3.50
CA PRO A 156 -22.68 2.97 4.15
C PRO A 156 -23.47 2.14 3.14
N LEU A 157 -23.49 0.82 3.33
CA LEU A 157 -24.21 -0.09 2.43
C LEU A 157 -25.73 0.07 2.57
N LYS A 158 -26.47 -0.17 1.47
CA LYS A 158 -27.94 -0.35 1.50
C LYS A 158 -28.38 -1.80 1.43
N ASP A 159 -27.57 -2.68 0.83
CA ASP A 159 -27.93 -4.08 0.68
C ASP A 159 -27.93 -4.81 2.04
N ILE A 160 -29.14 -5.12 2.52
CA ILE A 160 -29.40 -5.78 3.79
C ILE A 160 -28.73 -7.16 3.84
N GLN A 161 -28.66 -7.89 2.72
CA GLN A 161 -28.03 -9.22 2.70
C GLN A 161 -26.53 -9.13 2.95
N THR A 162 -25.83 -8.20 2.29
CA THR A 162 -24.40 -7.94 2.53
C THR A 162 -24.16 -7.44 3.96
N ILE A 163 -25.02 -6.57 4.48
CA ILE A 163 -24.90 -6.08 5.87
C ILE A 163 -25.02 -7.24 6.86
N ASN A 164 -26.07 -8.06 6.74
CA ASN A 164 -26.26 -9.23 7.61
C ASN A 164 -25.12 -10.22 7.50
N THR A 165 -24.61 -10.48 6.28
CA THR A 165 -23.45 -11.36 6.07
C THR A 165 -22.20 -10.87 6.84
N ARG A 166 -21.99 -9.55 6.94
CA ARG A 166 -20.90 -8.98 7.74
C ARG A 166 -21.18 -9.05 9.23
N LEU A 167 -22.42 -8.83 9.65
CA LEU A 167 -22.82 -8.94 11.06
C LEU A 167 -22.71 -10.39 11.55
N ASP A 168 -23.06 -11.39 10.73
CA ASP A 168 -22.93 -12.81 11.07
C ASP A 168 -21.46 -13.20 11.30
N CYS A 169 -20.56 -12.63 10.48
CA CYS A 169 -19.12 -12.77 10.68
C CYS A 169 -18.66 -12.13 12.00
N LEU A 170 -19.18 -10.95 12.34
CA LEU A 170 -18.87 -10.28 13.61
C LEU A 170 -19.37 -11.09 14.82
N ASP A 171 -20.59 -11.61 14.77
CA ASP A 171 -21.15 -12.43 15.86
C ASP A 171 -20.30 -13.68 16.12
N GLU A 172 -19.84 -14.33 15.05
CA GLU A 172 -18.91 -15.47 15.18
C GLU A 172 -17.58 -15.05 15.83
N LEU A 173 -16.98 -13.94 15.37
CA LEU A 173 -15.71 -13.45 15.92
C LEU A 173 -15.81 -13.03 17.39
N VAL A 174 -16.93 -12.44 17.79
CA VAL A 174 -17.17 -12.02 19.18
C VAL A 174 -17.45 -13.23 20.07
N SER A 175 -18.07 -14.29 19.53
CA SER A 175 -18.39 -15.51 20.27
C SER A 175 -17.22 -16.50 20.35
N ASN A 176 -16.27 -16.44 19.41
CA ASN A 176 -15.12 -17.34 19.32
C ASN A 176 -13.79 -16.57 19.48
N GLU A 177 -13.31 -16.50 20.73
CA GLU A 177 -12.07 -15.79 21.07
C GLU A 177 -10.83 -16.38 20.36
N GLU A 178 -10.75 -17.70 20.21
CA GLU A 178 -9.63 -18.36 19.53
C GLU A 178 -9.55 -17.92 18.07
N LEU A 179 -10.69 -17.90 17.37
CA LEU A 179 -10.78 -17.41 16.00
C LEU A 179 -10.39 -15.92 15.91
N PHE A 180 -10.90 -15.09 16.80
CA PHE A 180 -10.60 -13.65 16.82
C PHE A 180 -9.10 -13.36 17.05
N PHE A 181 -8.50 -13.97 18.07
CA PHE A 181 -7.08 -13.80 18.35
C PHE A 181 -6.21 -14.44 17.27
N GLY A 182 -6.60 -15.61 16.76
CA GLY A 182 -5.94 -16.29 15.66
C GLY A 182 -5.89 -15.42 14.41
N LEU A 183 -7.00 -14.80 14.01
CA LEU A 183 -7.07 -13.92 12.85
C LEU A 183 -6.30 -12.62 13.08
N THR A 184 -6.38 -12.06 14.29
CA THR A 184 -5.59 -10.90 14.67
C THR A 184 -4.08 -11.17 14.52
N GLN A 185 -3.60 -12.34 14.96
CA GLN A 185 -2.20 -12.73 14.79
C GLN A 185 -1.86 -13.05 13.33
N GLY A 186 -2.77 -13.69 12.60
CA GLY A 186 -2.58 -14.01 11.19
C GLY A 186 -2.42 -12.76 10.34
N LEU A 187 -3.30 -11.78 10.52
CA LEU A 187 -3.26 -10.51 9.81
C LEU A 187 -2.00 -9.68 10.13
N ARG A 188 -1.40 -9.83 11.32
CA ARG A 188 -0.12 -9.18 11.67
C ARG A 188 1.07 -9.73 10.90
N LYS A 189 0.99 -10.96 10.36
CA LYS A 189 2.06 -11.55 9.55
C LYS A 189 2.12 -10.96 8.14
N PHE A 190 1.02 -10.37 7.67
CA PHE A 190 1.00 -9.69 6.38
C PHE A 190 1.67 -8.32 6.48
N PRO A 191 2.53 -7.93 5.53
CA PRO A 191 3.10 -6.59 5.48
C PRO A 191 2.02 -5.50 5.45
N LYS A 192 2.27 -4.38 6.13
CA LYS A 192 1.29 -3.29 6.27
C LYS A 192 0.80 -2.71 4.94
N GLU A 193 1.65 -2.71 3.92
CA GLU A 193 1.37 -2.19 2.57
C GLU A 193 1.14 -3.31 1.55
N SER A 194 0.73 -4.51 1.99
CA SER A 194 0.50 -5.67 1.11
C SER A 194 -0.42 -5.31 -0.04
N ASP A 195 -1.53 -4.62 0.22
CA ASP A 195 -2.51 -4.31 -0.81
C ASP A 195 -1.95 -3.39 -1.92
N LYS A 196 -1.07 -2.44 -1.58
CA LYS A 196 -0.39 -1.61 -2.57
C LYS A 196 0.57 -2.43 -3.44
N VAL A 197 1.36 -3.30 -2.82
CA VAL A 197 2.36 -4.09 -3.55
C VAL A 197 1.70 -5.15 -4.41
N LEU A 198 0.68 -5.84 -3.90
CA LEU A 198 -0.11 -6.80 -4.67
C LEU A 198 -0.75 -6.14 -5.91
N CYS A 199 -1.25 -4.91 -5.77
CA CYS A 199 -1.75 -4.12 -6.89
C CYS A 199 -0.65 -3.50 -7.76
N HIS A 200 0.59 -3.35 -7.27
CA HIS A 200 1.70 -2.82 -8.07
C HIS A 200 2.01 -3.72 -9.26
N PHE A 201 1.90 -5.04 -9.08
CA PHE A 201 2.11 -6.02 -10.15
C PHE A 201 1.14 -5.87 -11.32
N CYS A 202 -0.02 -5.22 -11.13
CA CYS A 202 -0.94 -4.86 -12.22
C CYS A 202 -0.32 -3.88 -13.21
N PHE A 203 0.70 -3.12 -12.82
CA PHE A 203 1.34 -2.12 -13.65
C PHE A 203 2.66 -2.66 -14.24
N LYS A 204 2.91 -2.34 -15.51
CA LYS A 204 4.15 -2.61 -16.24
C LYS A 204 4.82 -1.28 -16.57
N PRO A 205 6.14 -1.12 -16.38
CA PRO A 205 6.82 0.06 -16.90
C PRO A 205 6.64 0.14 -18.41
N LYS A 206 6.33 1.35 -18.92
CA LYS A 206 6.30 1.61 -20.36
C LYS A 206 7.74 1.50 -20.86
N LYS A 207 8.01 0.57 -21.77
CA LYS A 207 9.32 0.45 -22.42
C LYS A 207 9.57 1.71 -23.24
N VAL A 208 10.25 2.70 -22.66
CA VAL A 208 10.73 3.86 -23.40
C VAL A 208 12.08 3.46 -23.99
N THR A 209 12.19 3.53 -25.31
CA THR A 209 13.41 3.20 -26.06
C THR A 209 14.65 4.00 -25.64
N ASP A 210 14.50 5.06 -24.83
CA ASP A 210 15.57 5.91 -24.30
C ASP A 210 16.22 5.43 -22.98
N GLU A 211 15.80 4.30 -22.39
CA GLU A 211 16.41 3.80 -21.14
C GLU A 211 17.88 3.33 -21.30
N VAL A 212 18.39 3.23 -22.53
CA VAL A 212 19.76 2.80 -22.85
C VAL A 212 20.84 3.80 -22.34
N LEU A 213 20.47 5.01 -21.93
CA LEU A 213 21.43 6.08 -21.62
C LEU A 213 21.55 6.48 -20.13
N LYS A 214 20.80 5.85 -19.21
CA LYS A 214 20.96 6.14 -17.76
C LYS A 214 21.76 5.03 -17.08
N PRO A 215 22.84 5.35 -16.36
CA PRO A 215 23.58 4.35 -15.62
C PRO A 215 22.63 3.67 -14.62
N ALA A 216 22.62 2.32 -14.62
CA ALA A 216 21.82 1.50 -13.72
C ALA A 216 22.16 1.90 -12.27
N ASN A 217 21.31 2.73 -11.66
CA ASN A 217 21.51 3.22 -10.30
C ASN A 217 21.00 2.24 -9.24
N GLY A 218 20.70 0.99 -9.64
CA GLY A 218 20.14 -0.07 -8.79
C GLY A 218 18.74 0.22 -8.26
N ARG A 219 18.14 1.38 -8.55
CA ARG A 219 16.85 1.76 -7.94
C ARG A 219 15.72 0.86 -8.42
N LYS A 220 15.72 0.50 -9.71
CA LYS A 220 14.68 -0.36 -10.29
C LYS A 220 14.78 -1.78 -9.75
N SER A 221 15.97 -2.41 -9.79
CA SER A 221 16.22 -3.70 -9.15
C SER A 221 15.84 -3.70 -7.66
N GLN A 222 16.19 -2.64 -6.91
CA GLN A 222 15.83 -2.51 -5.50
C GLN A 222 14.31 -2.51 -5.26
N LEU A 223 13.55 -1.78 -6.09
CA LEU A 223 12.09 -1.75 -5.99
C LEU A 223 11.49 -3.12 -6.28
N LEU A 224 11.94 -3.78 -7.36
CA LEU A 224 11.46 -5.12 -7.72
C LEU A 224 11.74 -6.15 -6.61
N ILE A 225 12.94 -6.12 -6.02
CA ILE A 225 13.30 -6.97 -4.89
C ILE A 225 12.36 -6.70 -3.70
N SER A 226 12.16 -5.43 -3.36
CA SER A 226 11.26 -5.04 -2.26
C SER A 226 9.84 -5.56 -2.48
N ASP A 227 9.30 -5.42 -3.70
CA ASP A 227 7.96 -5.87 -4.04
C ASP A 227 7.83 -7.40 -3.95
N ILE A 228 8.83 -8.12 -4.44
CA ILE A 228 8.85 -9.59 -4.39
C ILE A 228 9.01 -10.10 -2.95
N ILE A 229 9.82 -9.46 -2.10
CA ILE A 229 9.91 -9.82 -0.68
C ILE A 229 8.57 -9.64 0.03
N VAL A 230 7.86 -8.53 -0.24
CA VAL A 230 6.54 -8.28 0.34
C VAL A 230 5.53 -9.32 -0.15
N LEU A 231 5.54 -9.66 -1.44
CA LEU A 231 4.70 -10.72 -2.00
C LEU A 231 5.02 -12.07 -1.36
N LYS A 232 6.30 -12.47 -1.28
CA LYS A 232 6.74 -13.70 -0.64
C LYS A 232 6.25 -13.78 0.81
N THR A 233 6.47 -12.72 1.59
CA THR A 233 6.02 -12.63 2.99
C THR A 233 4.50 -12.78 3.11
N ALA A 234 3.74 -12.15 2.20
CA ALA A 234 2.29 -12.31 2.17
C ALA A 234 1.87 -13.74 1.85
N LEU A 235 2.53 -14.40 0.89
CA LEU A 235 2.26 -15.80 0.54
C LEU A 235 2.64 -16.77 1.67
N ASP A 236 3.76 -16.53 2.37
CA ASP A 236 4.19 -17.30 3.55
C ASP A 236 3.20 -17.19 4.73
N ALA A 237 2.41 -16.12 4.79
CA ALA A 237 1.40 -15.93 5.82
C ALA A 237 0.09 -16.70 5.54
N ILE A 238 -0.19 -17.07 4.28
CA ILE A 238 -1.44 -17.76 3.89
C ILE A 238 -1.63 -19.10 4.61
N PRO A 239 -0.62 -19.98 4.76
CA PRO A 239 -0.78 -21.24 5.49
C PRO A 239 -1.22 -21.05 6.94
N PHE A 240 -0.75 -19.99 7.62
CA PHE A 240 -1.19 -19.69 8.97
C PHE A 240 -2.66 -19.21 8.98
N LEU A 241 -3.02 -18.32 8.04
CA LEU A 241 -4.39 -17.86 7.88
C LEU A 241 -5.35 -19.02 7.59
N SER A 242 -4.94 -19.98 6.76
CA SER A 242 -5.67 -21.20 6.45
C SER A 242 -5.97 -22.04 7.70
N LYS A 243 -4.98 -22.25 8.57
CA LYS A 243 -5.16 -23.00 9.82
C LYS A 243 -6.22 -22.36 10.73
N VAL A 244 -6.22 -21.04 10.82
CA VAL A 244 -7.17 -20.27 11.65
C VAL A 244 -8.58 -20.31 11.06
N LEU A 245 -8.71 -20.13 9.74
CA LEU A 245 -10.01 -20.07 9.07
C LEU A 245 -10.69 -21.42 8.88
N LYS A 246 -9.97 -22.53 8.98
CA LYS A 246 -10.50 -23.88 8.72
C LYS A 246 -11.73 -24.23 9.57
N GLY A 247 -11.82 -23.71 10.79
CA GLY A 247 -12.94 -23.93 11.71
C GLY A 247 -14.07 -22.89 11.63
N ALA A 248 -13.98 -21.91 10.73
CA ALA A 248 -14.95 -20.83 10.65
C ALA A 248 -16.28 -21.30 10.05
N ASN A 249 -17.39 -20.74 10.54
CA ASN A 249 -18.75 -21.16 10.26
C ASN A 249 -19.55 -20.15 9.44
N SER A 250 -19.30 -18.85 9.63
CA SER A 250 -19.97 -17.79 8.88
C SER A 250 -19.69 -17.90 7.39
N PHE A 251 -20.70 -17.57 6.58
CA PHE A 251 -20.64 -17.65 5.12
C PHE A 251 -19.45 -16.86 4.56
N LEU A 252 -19.22 -15.66 5.09
CA LEU A 252 -18.13 -14.79 4.65
C LEU A 252 -16.75 -15.41 4.90
N LEU A 253 -16.49 -15.95 6.10
CA LEU A 253 -15.19 -16.54 6.43
C LEU A 253 -14.97 -17.86 5.69
N LYS A 254 -16.01 -18.69 5.52
CA LYS A 254 -15.95 -19.92 4.70
C LYS A 254 -15.62 -19.62 3.25
N ASN A 255 -16.25 -18.62 2.64
CA ASN A 255 -15.96 -18.23 1.27
C ASN A 255 -14.52 -17.72 1.12
N ILE A 256 -14.03 -16.97 2.11
CA ILE A 256 -12.62 -16.54 2.13
C ILE A 256 -11.68 -17.75 2.21
N TYR A 257 -11.97 -18.71 3.09
CA TYR A 257 -11.19 -19.94 3.20
C TYR A 257 -11.12 -20.69 1.86
N GLN A 258 -12.26 -20.93 1.21
CA GLN A 258 -12.33 -21.62 -0.08
C GLN A 258 -11.62 -20.85 -1.21
N THR A 259 -11.77 -19.52 -1.25
CA THR A 259 -11.24 -18.70 -2.35
C THR A 259 -9.74 -18.44 -2.21
N ILE A 260 -9.26 -18.23 -0.99
CA ILE A 260 -7.87 -17.85 -0.70
C ILE A 260 -7.05 -19.06 -0.24
N CYS A 261 -7.50 -19.76 0.79
CA CYS A 261 -6.69 -20.75 1.48
C CYS A 261 -6.62 -22.09 0.74
N GLU A 262 -7.67 -22.48 0.03
CA GLU A 262 -7.70 -23.73 -0.76
C GLU A 262 -7.21 -23.54 -2.20
N ASN A 263 -6.90 -22.32 -2.63
CA ASN A 263 -6.48 -22.05 -4.00
C ASN A 263 -5.00 -22.45 -4.22
N PRO A 264 -4.72 -23.48 -5.05
CA PRO A 264 -3.38 -24.02 -5.22
C PRO A 264 -2.41 -23.05 -5.92
N LYS A 265 -2.93 -22.01 -6.58
CA LYS A 265 -2.11 -21.03 -7.29
C LYS A 265 -1.22 -20.21 -6.36
N TYR A 266 -1.65 -19.94 -5.12
CA TYR A 266 -0.80 -19.21 -4.16
C TYR A 266 0.44 -20.02 -3.78
N GLU A 267 0.29 -21.33 -3.54
CA GLU A 267 1.43 -22.21 -3.25
C GLU A 267 2.32 -22.40 -4.47
N SER A 268 1.74 -22.54 -5.68
CA SER A 268 2.51 -22.59 -6.92
C SER A 268 3.34 -21.32 -7.13
N MET A 269 2.76 -20.14 -6.90
CA MET A 269 3.46 -18.85 -7.02
C MET A 269 4.55 -18.72 -5.96
N ARG A 270 4.28 -19.15 -4.73
CA ARG A 270 5.25 -19.16 -3.62
C ARG A 270 6.47 -20.01 -3.96
N LYS A 271 6.25 -21.22 -4.53
CA LYS A 271 7.34 -22.10 -4.98
C LYS A 271 8.18 -21.47 -6.08
N ARG A 272 7.56 -20.89 -7.12
CA ARG A 272 8.26 -20.18 -8.22
C ARG A 272 9.14 -19.05 -7.69
N ILE A 273 8.63 -18.25 -6.75
CA ILE A 273 9.42 -17.20 -6.11
C ILE A 273 10.59 -17.80 -5.32
N GLY A 274 10.34 -18.86 -4.56
CA GLY A 274 11.37 -19.56 -3.79
C GLY A 274 12.42 -20.27 -4.66
N GLU A 275 12.15 -20.62 -5.91
CA GLU A 275 13.14 -21.19 -6.83
C GLU A 275 14.13 -20.14 -7.34
N VAL A 276 13.71 -18.87 -7.43
CA VAL A 276 14.51 -17.78 -7.99
C VAL A 276 15.15 -16.91 -6.91
N ILE A 277 14.41 -16.56 -5.86
CA ILE A 277 14.84 -15.62 -4.82
C ILE A 277 15.52 -16.35 -3.68
N ASP A 278 16.64 -15.79 -3.22
CA ASP A 278 17.34 -16.33 -2.06
C ASP A 278 16.53 -16.16 -0.76
N GLU A 279 16.68 -17.07 0.20
CA GLU A 279 15.91 -17.03 1.45
C GLU A 279 16.38 -15.92 2.39
N ASP A 280 17.66 -15.54 2.31
CA ASP A 280 18.29 -14.58 3.22
C ASP A 280 18.11 -13.11 2.78
N VAL A 281 17.32 -12.87 1.73
CA VAL A 281 17.13 -11.52 1.19
C VAL A 281 16.25 -10.69 2.13
N ILE A 282 16.85 -9.65 2.69
CA ILE A 282 16.21 -8.74 3.63
C ILE A 282 16.36 -7.28 3.20
N HIS A 283 15.36 -6.48 3.55
CA HIS A 283 15.43 -5.04 3.34
C HIS A 283 16.36 -4.36 4.36
N SER A 284 17.54 -3.93 3.91
CA SER A 284 18.47 -3.15 4.74
C SER A 284 18.50 -1.67 4.36
N ARG A 285 18.67 -0.79 5.36
CA ARG A 285 18.88 0.66 5.17
C ARG A 285 20.35 1.04 5.10
N ALA A 286 21.26 0.15 5.52
CA ALA A 286 22.69 0.43 5.47
C ALA A 286 23.16 0.37 4.00
N PRO A 287 23.78 1.43 3.44
CA PRO A 287 23.99 1.54 2.00
C PRO A 287 24.77 0.37 1.37
N PHE A 288 25.84 -0.10 2.03
CA PHE A 288 26.62 -1.23 1.52
C PHE A 288 25.86 -2.55 1.66
N VAL A 289 25.19 -2.78 2.78
CA VAL A 289 24.37 -3.99 2.97
C VAL A 289 23.23 -4.03 1.96
N ALA A 290 22.58 -2.89 1.68
CA ALA A 290 21.54 -2.78 0.66
C ALA A 290 22.08 -3.09 -0.74
N CYS A 291 23.31 -2.66 -1.06
CA CYS A 291 24.01 -3.02 -2.29
C CYS A 291 24.22 -4.54 -2.38
N THR A 292 24.80 -5.15 -1.34
CA THR A 292 25.02 -6.60 -1.25
C THR A 292 23.71 -7.38 -1.37
N GLN A 293 22.69 -7.00 -0.61
CA GLN A 293 21.36 -7.65 -0.67
C GLN A 293 20.77 -7.61 -2.08
N GLN A 294 21.01 -6.55 -2.85
CA GLN A 294 20.61 -6.50 -4.26
C GLN A 294 21.44 -7.42 -5.16
N CYS A 295 22.77 -7.42 -5.01
CA CYS A 295 23.64 -8.30 -5.80
C CYS A 295 23.33 -9.79 -5.58
N PHE A 296 22.97 -10.17 -4.35
CA PHE A 296 22.75 -11.56 -3.95
C PHE A 296 21.26 -11.92 -3.81
N ALA A 297 20.34 -11.12 -4.35
CA ALA A 297 18.90 -11.36 -4.21
C ALA A 297 18.42 -12.66 -4.89
N ILE A 298 19.07 -13.06 -5.98
CA ILE A 298 18.72 -14.24 -6.77
C ILE A 298 19.61 -15.42 -6.39
N LYS A 299 19.07 -16.63 -6.37
CA LYS A 299 19.85 -17.84 -6.08
C LYS A 299 21.01 -18.04 -7.07
N PRO A 300 22.16 -18.57 -6.63
CA PRO A 300 23.25 -18.96 -7.53
C PRO A 300 22.78 -19.96 -8.60
N GLY A 301 23.36 -19.90 -9.80
CA GLY A 301 23.07 -20.83 -10.89
C GLY A 301 21.85 -20.48 -11.75
N ILE A 302 21.03 -19.50 -11.36
CA ILE A 302 19.91 -19.00 -12.18
C ILE A 302 20.43 -18.23 -13.40
N ASP A 303 21.49 -17.44 -13.21
CA ASP A 303 22.12 -16.66 -14.27
C ASP A 303 23.65 -16.68 -14.13
N GLY A 304 24.31 -17.39 -15.05
CA GLY A 304 25.76 -17.52 -15.03
C GLY A 304 26.51 -16.20 -15.16
N LEU A 305 25.95 -15.20 -15.86
CA LEU A 305 26.57 -13.87 -15.97
C LEU A 305 26.46 -13.07 -14.67
N LEU A 306 25.33 -13.20 -13.95
CA LEU A 306 25.17 -12.64 -12.61
C LEU A 306 26.20 -13.24 -11.64
N ASP A 307 26.44 -14.55 -11.71
CA ASP A 307 27.43 -15.21 -10.85
C ASP A 307 28.88 -14.81 -11.17
N VAL A 308 29.19 -14.45 -12.41
CA VAL A 308 30.48 -13.85 -12.77
C VAL A 308 30.59 -12.42 -12.23
N ALA A 309 29.54 -11.61 -12.36
CA ALA A 309 29.51 -10.25 -11.85
C ALA A 309 29.64 -10.22 -10.31
N ARG A 310 28.98 -11.15 -9.61
CA ARG A 310 29.09 -11.34 -8.15
C ARG A 310 30.51 -11.63 -7.70
N ARG A 311 31.22 -12.52 -8.40
CA ARG A 311 32.64 -12.80 -8.12
C ARG A 311 33.48 -11.53 -8.26
N SER A 312 33.33 -10.79 -9.35
CA SER A 312 34.02 -9.51 -9.51
C SER A 312 33.67 -8.50 -8.41
N PHE A 313 32.43 -8.47 -7.94
CA PHE A 313 32.01 -7.60 -6.83
C PHE A 313 32.65 -8.01 -5.49
N CYS A 314 32.69 -9.31 -5.19
CA CYS A 314 33.37 -9.86 -4.01
C CYS A 314 34.87 -9.57 -4.06
N ASP A 315 35.55 -9.94 -5.13
CA ASP A 315 37.00 -9.79 -5.29
C ASP A 315 37.44 -8.32 -5.14
N THR A 316 36.67 -7.40 -5.72
CA THR A 316 36.95 -5.97 -5.60
C THR A 316 36.64 -5.42 -4.21
N SER A 317 35.59 -5.91 -3.55
CA SER A 317 35.30 -5.55 -2.15
C SER A 317 36.41 -6.02 -1.22
N GLU A 318 36.84 -7.28 -1.36
CA GLU A 318 37.94 -7.85 -0.59
C GLU A 318 39.25 -7.08 -0.84
N ALA A 319 39.56 -6.75 -2.08
CA ALA A 319 40.73 -5.92 -2.42
C ALA A 319 40.70 -4.54 -1.74
N ILE A 320 39.51 -3.92 -1.58
CA ILE A 320 39.36 -2.65 -0.85
C ILE A 320 39.64 -2.84 0.65
N HIS A 321 39.14 -3.93 1.24
CA HIS A 321 39.42 -4.26 2.64
C HIS A 321 40.91 -4.58 2.87
N ASN A 322 41.55 -5.32 1.97
CA ASN A 322 42.97 -5.64 2.01
C ASN A 322 43.84 -4.39 1.84
N LEU A 323 43.46 -3.47 0.96
CA LEU A 323 44.12 -2.17 0.81
C LEU A 323 44.06 -1.36 2.11
N ALA A 324 42.90 -1.34 2.78
CA ALA A 324 42.76 -0.66 4.06
C ALA A 324 43.68 -1.26 5.12
N THR A 325 43.77 -2.60 5.22
CA THR A 325 44.67 -3.29 6.15
C THR A 325 46.13 -2.95 5.86
N LYS A 326 46.55 -3.01 4.59
CA LYS A 326 47.90 -2.59 4.16
C LYS A 326 48.23 -1.16 4.60
N TYR A 327 47.28 -0.22 4.45
CA TYR A 327 47.51 1.17 4.86
C TYR A 327 47.52 1.36 6.38
N ARG A 328 46.82 0.53 7.17
CA ARG A 328 46.94 0.54 8.63
C ARG A 328 48.35 0.18 9.08
N GLU A 329 48.95 -0.82 8.42
CA GLU A 329 50.30 -1.32 8.73
C GLU A 329 51.38 -0.37 8.18
N GLU A 330 51.34 -0.02 6.89
CA GLU A 330 52.36 0.79 6.20
C GLU A 330 52.48 2.20 6.79
N PHE A 331 51.36 2.79 7.23
CA PHE A 331 51.33 4.17 7.76
C PHE A 331 51.05 4.25 9.26
N THR A 332 51.04 3.12 9.97
CA THR A 332 50.77 3.07 11.42
C THR A 332 49.46 3.79 11.81
N LEU A 333 48.38 3.55 11.07
CA LEU A 333 47.05 4.17 11.25
C LEU A 333 46.03 3.17 11.80
N PRO A 334 46.09 2.78 13.09
CA PRO A 334 45.33 1.64 13.62
C PRO A 334 43.81 1.83 13.55
N ASN A 335 43.29 3.06 13.68
CA ASN A 335 41.84 3.32 13.67
C ASN A 335 41.30 3.77 12.30
N LEU A 336 42.02 3.52 11.20
CA LEU A 336 41.54 3.82 9.85
C LEU A 336 40.29 2.99 9.52
N LYS A 337 39.19 3.69 9.24
CA LYS A 337 37.88 3.11 8.87
C LYS A 337 37.62 3.27 7.37
N ILE A 338 36.82 2.36 6.83
CA ILE A 338 36.39 2.34 5.42
C ILE A 338 34.85 2.33 5.30
N PRO A 339 34.17 3.42 5.68
CA PRO A 339 32.75 3.57 5.38
C PRO A 339 32.47 3.56 3.87
N TYR A 340 31.23 3.22 3.53
CA TYR A 340 30.71 3.24 2.16
C TYR A 340 29.55 4.24 2.03
N ASN A 341 29.51 4.95 0.91
CA ASN A 341 28.40 5.81 0.51
C ASN A 341 28.08 5.60 -0.98
N ASN A 342 26.80 5.53 -1.36
CA ASN A 342 26.36 5.36 -2.75
C ASN A 342 27.01 6.34 -3.74
N ARG A 343 27.25 7.61 -3.33
CA ARG A 343 27.86 8.60 -4.22
C ARG A 343 29.37 8.35 -4.40
N LEU A 344 30.11 8.21 -3.31
CA LEU A 344 31.58 8.17 -3.33
C LEU A 344 32.14 6.75 -3.51
N GLY A 345 31.39 5.73 -3.13
CA GLY A 345 31.92 4.39 -2.87
C GLY A 345 32.53 4.32 -1.47
N PHE A 346 33.56 3.49 -1.31
CA PHE A 346 34.37 3.43 -0.11
C PHE A 346 35.30 4.64 -0.01
N TYR A 347 35.52 5.14 1.20
CA TYR A 347 36.49 6.21 1.46
C TYR A 347 37.14 5.97 2.83
N PHE A 348 38.30 6.58 3.06
CA PHE A 348 38.99 6.46 4.34
C PHE A 348 38.50 7.52 5.32
N ILE A 349 38.28 7.10 6.56
CA ILE A 349 38.15 7.98 7.73
C ILE A 349 39.31 7.69 8.66
N ILE A 350 40.13 8.70 8.91
CA ILE A 350 41.29 8.63 9.80
C ILE A 350 41.06 9.62 10.96
N PRO A 351 41.05 9.17 12.23
CA PRO A 351 40.97 10.07 13.36
C PRO A 351 42.19 10.99 13.44
N LEU A 352 41.99 12.27 13.75
CA LEU A 352 43.08 13.27 13.85
C LEU A 352 44.17 12.88 14.86
N ARG A 353 43.82 12.14 15.91
CA ARG A 353 44.75 11.64 16.93
C ARG A 353 45.76 10.62 16.40
N ASP A 354 45.43 9.92 15.31
CA ASP A 354 46.30 8.91 14.70
C ASP A 354 47.26 9.56 13.69
N ILE A 355 47.10 10.87 13.42
CA ILE A 355 47.95 11.63 12.51
C ILE A 355 48.99 12.39 13.35
N THR A 356 50.18 11.81 13.49
CA THR A 356 51.29 12.39 14.27
C THR A 356 52.05 13.47 13.50
N GLU A 357 52.20 13.33 12.18
CA GLU A 357 52.84 14.31 11.30
C GLU A 357 51.92 14.80 10.16
N LYS A 358 52.41 14.83 8.91
CA LYS A 358 51.62 15.05 7.70
C LYS A 358 51.13 13.71 7.15
N LEU A 359 49.91 13.72 6.63
CA LEU A 359 49.38 12.58 5.87
C LEU A 359 50.28 12.27 4.66
N PRO A 360 50.58 11.00 4.38
CA PRO A 360 51.34 10.59 3.21
C PRO A 360 50.74 11.12 1.90
N ASN A 361 51.60 11.44 0.92
CA ASN A 361 51.17 11.96 -0.39
C ASN A 361 50.30 10.98 -1.20
N LYS A 362 50.17 9.70 -0.77
CA LYS A 362 49.23 8.73 -1.37
C LYS A 362 47.76 9.10 -1.14
N PHE A 363 47.44 9.89 -0.11
CA PHE A 363 46.08 10.30 0.18
C PHE A 363 45.68 11.53 -0.65
N ILE A 364 44.55 11.43 -1.34
CA ILE A 364 43.97 12.50 -2.16
C ILE A 364 42.60 12.91 -1.61
N GLN A 365 42.09 14.06 -2.05
CA GLN A 365 40.78 14.59 -1.65
C GLN A 365 40.62 14.67 -0.12
N VAL A 366 41.65 15.18 0.55
CA VAL A 366 41.71 15.25 2.01
C VAL A 366 40.80 16.38 2.52
N VAL A 367 39.73 16.02 3.23
CA VAL A 367 38.78 16.96 3.83
C VAL A 367 38.72 16.73 5.34
N ARG A 368 38.91 17.78 6.13
CA ARG A 368 38.75 17.72 7.59
C ARG A 368 37.29 17.91 7.96
N HIS A 369 36.77 17.02 8.79
CA HIS A 369 35.42 17.09 9.32
C HIS A 369 35.41 16.72 10.81
N GLY A 370 35.35 17.74 11.67
CA GLY A 370 35.44 17.58 13.12
C GLY A 370 36.76 16.94 13.54
N LYS A 371 36.69 15.84 14.31
CA LYS A 371 37.87 15.08 14.80
C LYS A 371 38.40 14.03 13.81
N ASN A 372 37.89 14.01 12.58
CA ASN A 372 38.26 13.04 11.56
C ASN A 372 38.72 13.70 10.26
N VAL A 373 39.60 13.01 9.55
CA VAL A 373 40.00 13.31 8.17
C VAL A 373 39.34 12.31 7.24
N HIS A 374 38.65 12.82 6.23
CA HIS A 374 38.07 12.05 5.15
C HIS A 374 39.01 12.15 3.95
N CYS A 375 39.43 11.03 3.38
CA CYS A 375 40.32 11.01 2.23
C CYS A 375 40.10 9.78 1.35
N SER A 376 40.74 9.77 0.19
CA SER A 376 40.80 8.64 -0.74
C SER A 376 42.24 8.39 -1.17
N SER A 377 42.49 7.42 -2.04
CA SER A 377 43.77 7.21 -2.74
C SER A 377 43.49 6.87 -4.21
N PHE A 378 44.49 6.98 -5.08
CA PHE A 378 44.34 6.56 -6.49
C PHE A 378 44.00 5.06 -6.59
N GLU A 379 44.61 4.23 -5.75
CA GLU A 379 44.35 2.79 -5.66
C GLU A 379 42.90 2.51 -5.23
N LEU A 380 42.41 3.20 -4.18
CA LEU A 380 41.04 3.07 -3.71
C LEU A 380 40.03 3.58 -4.75
N ALA A 381 40.34 4.69 -5.42
CA ALA A 381 39.49 5.22 -6.48
C ALA A 381 39.35 4.23 -7.65
N SER A 382 40.45 3.59 -8.07
CA SER A 382 40.43 2.55 -9.10
C SER A 382 39.60 1.33 -8.68
N LEU A 383 39.78 0.85 -7.45
CA LEU A 383 38.98 -0.25 -6.90
C LEU A 383 37.49 0.11 -6.79
N ASN A 384 37.16 1.34 -6.37
CA ASN A 384 35.79 1.82 -6.32
C ASN A 384 35.12 1.85 -7.69
N VAL A 385 35.84 2.24 -8.75
CA VAL A 385 35.32 2.20 -10.12
C VAL A 385 34.99 0.77 -10.52
N ARG A 386 35.92 -0.17 -10.27
CA ARG A 386 35.71 -1.60 -10.57
C ARG A 386 34.55 -2.20 -9.76
N ASN A 387 34.48 -1.91 -8.46
CA ASN A 387 33.43 -2.40 -7.57
C ASN A 387 32.05 -1.86 -7.96
N LYS A 388 31.96 -0.55 -8.27
CA LYS A 388 30.71 0.07 -8.77
C LYS A 388 30.28 -0.52 -10.11
N SER A 389 31.23 -0.78 -11.01
CA SER A 389 30.94 -1.42 -12.30
C SER A 389 30.39 -2.83 -12.10
N ALA A 390 31.03 -3.64 -11.25
CA ALA A 390 30.58 -4.99 -10.92
C ALA A 390 29.19 -5.00 -10.25
N ALA A 391 28.94 -4.06 -9.33
CA ALA A 391 27.63 -3.90 -8.70
C ALA A 391 26.55 -3.48 -9.71
N ALA A 392 26.86 -2.55 -10.61
CA ALA A 392 25.93 -2.12 -11.66
C ALA A 392 25.55 -3.28 -12.59
N GLU A 393 26.51 -4.12 -12.96
CA GLU A 393 26.24 -5.34 -13.74
C GLU A 393 25.37 -6.32 -12.94
N CYS A 394 25.66 -6.54 -11.65
CA CYS A 394 24.81 -7.37 -10.80
C CYS A 394 23.37 -6.84 -10.76
N PHE A 395 23.18 -5.53 -10.64
CA PHE A 395 21.85 -4.92 -10.63
C PHE A 395 21.11 -5.10 -11.95
N LEU A 396 21.79 -4.92 -13.08
CA LEU A 396 21.22 -5.12 -14.41
C LEU A 396 20.78 -6.57 -14.62
N ARG A 397 21.67 -7.53 -14.34
CA ARG A 397 21.35 -8.96 -14.48
C ARG A 397 20.24 -9.40 -13.52
N THR A 398 20.25 -8.85 -12.31
CA THR A 398 19.19 -9.08 -11.32
C THR A 398 17.85 -8.54 -11.83
N GLU A 399 17.82 -7.31 -12.34
CA GLU A 399 16.62 -6.72 -12.92
C GLU A 399 16.04 -7.59 -14.03
N LEU A 400 16.86 -8.06 -14.97
CA LEU A 400 16.41 -8.93 -16.07
C LEU A 400 15.76 -10.23 -15.58
N CYS A 401 16.37 -10.90 -14.60
CA CYS A 401 15.81 -12.12 -14.02
C CYS A 401 14.48 -11.85 -13.30
N LEU A 402 14.40 -10.75 -12.53
CA LEU A 402 13.18 -10.37 -11.82
C LEU A 402 12.07 -9.92 -12.77
N GLU A 403 12.39 -9.27 -13.89
CA GLU A 403 11.39 -8.95 -14.92
C GLU A 403 10.76 -10.20 -15.51
N GLY A 404 11.54 -11.26 -15.74
CA GLY A 404 11.06 -12.58 -16.15
C GLY A 404 10.08 -13.16 -15.12
N LEU A 405 10.52 -13.27 -13.86
CA LEU A 405 9.70 -13.77 -12.74
C LEU A 405 8.41 -12.95 -12.56
N ILE A 406 8.47 -11.63 -12.69
CA ILE A 406 7.30 -10.76 -12.55
C ILE A 406 6.34 -10.95 -13.74
N SER A 407 6.85 -11.13 -14.96
CA SER A 407 5.99 -11.44 -16.11
C SER A 407 5.17 -12.71 -15.86
N GLU A 408 5.83 -13.72 -15.30
CA GLU A 408 5.28 -14.98 -14.85
C GLU A 408 4.24 -14.86 -13.72
N ILE A 409 4.51 -14.03 -12.70
CA ILE A 409 3.56 -13.73 -11.61
C ILE A 409 2.31 -13.02 -12.15
N ARG A 410 2.48 -12.16 -13.15
CA ARG A 410 1.36 -11.38 -13.73
C ARG A 410 0.32 -12.23 -14.45
N GLU A 411 0.65 -13.44 -14.87
CA GLU A 411 -0.32 -14.38 -15.44
C GLU A 411 -1.41 -14.77 -14.42
N ASP A 412 -1.06 -14.75 -13.14
CA ASP A 412 -1.95 -15.05 -12.02
C ASP A 412 -2.39 -13.80 -11.25
N ILE A 413 -2.22 -12.58 -11.80
CA ILE A 413 -2.45 -11.31 -11.09
C ILE A 413 -3.82 -11.20 -10.40
N ARG A 414 -4.85 -11.83 -10.96
CA ARG A 414 -6.22 -11.84 -10.40
C ARG A 414 -6.29 -12.43 -8.99
N ILE A 415 -5.44 -13.42 -8.67
CA ILE A 415 -5.44 -13.99 -7.32
C ILE A 415 -4.82 -13.01 -6.31
N LEU A 416 -3.88 -12.17 -6.75
CA LEU A 416 -3.24 -11.18 -5.89
C LEU A 416 -4.17 -10.00 -5.58
N THR A 417 -4.95 -9.55 -6.56
CA THR A 417 -5.96 -8.52 -6.33
C THR A 417 -7.06 -9.02 -5.39
N MET A 418 -7.54 -10.26 -5.58
CA MET A 418 -8.49 -10.90 -4.67
C MET A 418 -7.94 -11.02 -3.25
N LEU A 419 -6.67 -11.44 -3.10
CA LEU A 419 -6.01 -11.50 -1.80
C LEU A 419 -5.96 -10.12 -1.14
N ALA A 420 -5.60 -9.07 -1.88
CA ALA A 420 -5.56 -7.71 -1.36
C ALA A 420 -6.94 -7.24 -0.85
N GLU A 421 -8.00 -7.46 -1.63
CA GLU A 421 -9.38 -7.10 -1.25
C GLU A 421 -9.84 -7.83 0.03
N VAL A 422 -9.60 -9.15 0.08
CA VAL A 422 -9.94 -9.98 1.25
C VAL A 422 -9.16 -9.56 2.50
N LEU A 423 -7.87 -9.28 2.38
CA LEU A 423 -7.06 -8.81 3.51
C LEU A 423 -7.58 -7.47 4.04
N CYS A 424 -7.96 -6.55 3.17
CA CYS A 424 -8.55 -5.27 3.58
C CYS A 424 -9.89 -5.48 4.32
N LEU A 425 -10.74 -6.36 3.81
CA LEU A 425 -12.04 -6.69 4.40
C LEU A 425 -11.88 -7.35 5.78
N LEU A 426 -11.04 -8.38 5.88
CA LEU A 426 -10.74 -9.06 7.15
C LEU A 426 -10.13 -8.10 8.16
N ASP A 427 -9.19 -7.26 7.77
CA ASP A 427 -8.57 -6.29 8.68
C ASP A 427 -9.58 -5.25 9.19
N MET A 428 -10.51 -4.79 8.35
CA MET A 428 -11.60 -3.93 8.80
C MET A 428 -12.54 -4.67 9.77
N ILE A 429 -13.03 -5.86 9.42
CA ILE A 429 -13.98 -6.60 10.27
C ILE A 429 -13.33 -7.01 11.60
N VAL A 430 -12.15 -7.63 11.57
CA VAL A 430 -11.47 -8.19 12.74
C VAL A 430 -10.82 -7.07 13.58
N ASN A 431 -9.90 -6.31 12.99
CA ASN A 431 -9.08 -5.39 13.77
C ASN A 431 -9.75 -4.04 14.01
N SER A 432 -10.82 -3.66 13.31
CA SER A 432 -11.61 -2.46 13.61
C SER A 432 -12.88 -2.81 14.38
N PHE A 433 -13.85 -3.46 13.74
CA PHE A 433 -15.18 -3.66 14.33
C PHE A 433 -15.17 -4.66 15.48
N ALA A 434 -14.75 -5.92 15.26
CA ALA A 434 -14.71 -6.93 16.31
C ALA A 434 -13.83 -6.49 17.49
N TYR A 435 -12.65 -5.93 17.22
CA TYR A 435 -11.78 -5.39 18.27
C TYR A 435 -12.46 -4.30 19.11
N THR A 436 -13.19 -3.38 18.47
CA THR A 436 -13.90 -2.30 19.16
C THR A 436 -15.05 -2.83 20.02
N ILE A 437 -15.75 -3.88 19.56
CA ILE A 437 -16.79 -4.57 20.32
C ILE A 437 -16.17 -5.27 21.55
N SER A 438 -15.09 -6.03 21.35
CA SER A 438 -14.46 -6.83 22.41
C SER A 438 -13.71 -6.02 23.47
N THR A 439 -13.26 -4.81 23.14
CA THR A 439 -12.49 -3.95 24.07
C THR A 439 -13.33 -2.92 24.83
N LYS A 440 -14.64 -2.81 24.56
CA LYS A 440 -15.52 -1.98 25.37
C LYS A 440 -15.82 -2.67 26.72
N PRO A 441 -15.49 -2.03 27.86
CA PRO A 441 -15.63 -2.65 29.18
C PRO A 441 -17.07 -2.67 29.72
N VAL A 442 -17.94 -1.74 29.27
CA VAL A 442 -19.33 -1.57 29.73
C VAL A 442 -20.23 -1.40 28.50
N ASP A 443 -21.43 -2.00 28.53
CA ASP A 443 -22.48 -1.91 27.51
C ASP A 443 -21.97 -2.13 26.07
N ARG A 444 -21.76 -3.41 25.75
CA ARG A 444 -21.27 -3.84 24.42
C ARG A 444 -22.20 -3.35 23.32
N TYR A 445 -21.61 -3.05 22.16
CA TYR A 445 -22.38 -2.83 20.95
C TYR A 445 -23.34 -4.00 20.72
N THR A 446 -24.57 -3.68 20.33
CA THR A 446 -25.61 -4.66 20.03
C THR A 446 -25.80 -4.74 18.52
N ARG A 447 -26.08 -5.95 18.02
CA ARG A 447 -26.41 -6.17 16.61
C ARG A 447 -27.72 -5.42 16.27
N PRO A 448 -27.75 -4.56 15.25
CA PRO A 448 -28.97 -3.90 14.81
C PRO A 448 -29.90 -4.86 14.07
N GLU A 449 -31.20 -4.64 14.18
CA GLU A 449 -32.23 -5.28 13.37
C GLU A 449 -32.66 -4.34 12.23
N PHE A 450 -32.90 -4.89 11.05
CA PHE A 450 -33.33 -4.12 9.88
C PHE A 450 -34.78 -4.45 9.54
N THR A 451 -35.57 -3.41 9.33
CA THR A 451 -36.95 -3.49 8.84
C THR A 451 -37.05 -2.78 7.50
N GLY A 452 -37.99 -3.20 6.63
CA GLY A 452 -38.17 -2.58 5.31
C GLY A 452 -38.82 -1.20 5.39
N ASP A 453 -39.95 -1.13 6.10
CA ASP A 453 -40.80 0.06 6.20
C ASP A 453 -41.07 0.45 7.67
N GLY A 454 -40.33 -0.15 8.61
CA GLY A 454 -40.65 -0.13 10.04
C GLY A 454 -40.17 1.13 10.76
N PRO A 455 -40.64 1.34 12.00
CA PRO A 455 -40.16 2.46 12.80
C PRO A 455 -38.67 2.29 13.12
N MET A 456 -37.92 3.40 13.13
CA MET A 456 -36.56 3.45 13.64
C MET A 456 -36.63 3.58 15.16
N ALA A 457 -36.20 2.53 15.86
CA ALA A 457 -36.14 2.51 17.32
C ALA A 457 -34.70 2.29 17.79
N ILE A 458 -34.22 3.16 18.68
CA ILE A 458 -32.96 2.99 19.39
C ILE A 458 -33.28 3.08 20.87
N ASN A 459 -33.14 1.96 21.57
CA ASN A 459 -33.27 1.89 23.02
C ASN A 459 -31.92 2.13 23.68
N ALA A 460 -31.87 3.00 24.68
CA ALA A 460 -30.68 3.40 25.41
C ALA A 460 -29.48 3.76 24.50
N GLY A 461 -29.74 4.52 23.42
CA GLY A 461 -28.75 4.94 22.45
C GLY A 461 -27.68 5.85 23.05
N ARG A 462 -26.43 5.66 22.61
CA ARG A 462 -25.26 6.41 23.09
C ARG A 462 -24.47 6.99 21.94
N HIS A 463 -23.89 8.17 22.16
CA HIS A 463 -23.07 8.81 21.15
C HIS A 463 -21.66 8.18 21.15
N PRO A 464 -21.22 7.53 20.05
CA PRO A 464 -20.00 6.73 20.04
C PRO A 464 -18.73 7.53 20.39
N ILE A 465 -18.62 8.76 19.88
CA ILE A 465 -17.46 9.63 20.15
C ILE A 465 -17.49 10.15 21.59
N LEU A 466 -18.57 10.82 22.01
CA LEU A 466 -18.69 11.43 23.34
C LEU A 466 -18.62 10.41 24.48
N GLU A 467 -19.18 9.21 24.32
CA GLU A 467 -19.06 8.14 25.32
C GLU A 467 -17.60 7.72 25.55
N SER A 468 -16.77 7.71 24.51
CA SER A 468 -15.34 7.39 24.67
C SER A 468 -14.55 8.46 25.44
N LEU A 469 -15.14 9.64 25.59
CA LEU A 469 -14.51 10.83 26.17
C LEU A 469 -14.96 11.09 27.60
N HIS A 470 -16.21 10.74 27.92
CA HIS A 470 -16.87 10.96 29.21
C HIS A 470 -17.27 9.63 29.86
N THR A 471 -16.95 9.45 31.15
CA THR A 471 -17.33 8.24 31.90
C THR A 471 -18.82 8.18 32.23
N ASP A 472 -19.47 9.34 32.37
CA ASP A 472 -20.83 9.46 32.88
C ASP A 472 -21.79 9.87 31.75
N PHE A 473 -21.81 9.09 30.66
CA PHE A 473 -22.69 9.36 29.52
C PHE A 473 -24.08 8.77 29.76
N VAL A 474 -25.12 9.61 29.74
CA VAL A 474 -26.52 9.17 29.92
C VAL A 474 -27.12 8.72 28.57
N PRO A 475 -27.56 7.47 28.43
CA PRO A 475 -28.19 6.98 27.21
C PRO A 475 -29.58 7.59 26.99
N ASN A 476 -29.99 7.74 25.73
CA ASN A 476 -31.30 8.29 25.36
C ASN A 476 -32.03 7.38 24.38
N ASN A 477 -33.35 7.31 24.49
CA ASN A 477 -34.19 6.58 23.56
C ASN A 477 -34.58 7.47 22.37
N ILE A 478 -34.66 6.90 21.18
CA ILE A 478 -35.32 7.55 20.04
C ILE A 478 -36.25 6.55 19.36
N PHE A 479 -37.44 7.03 19.01
CA PHE A 479 -38.43 6.28 18.27
C PHE A 479 -38.99 7.19 17.19
N LEU A 480 -38.82 6.79 15.93
CA LEU A 480 -39.41 7.45 14.78
C LEU A 480 -40.28 6.44 14.03
N SER A 481 -41.47 6.86 13.64
CA SER A 481 -42.40 6.08 12.82
C SER A 481 -43.04 6.98 11.78
N GLU A 482 -43.80 6.42 10.83
CA GLU A 482 -44.57 7.25 9.88
C GLU A 482 -45.52 8.24 10.59
N ALA A 483 -46.13 7.80 11.70
CA ALA A 483 -47.02 8.63 12.53
C ALA A 483 -46.26 9.64 13.42
N SER A 484 -44.96 9.45 13.63
CA SER A 484 -44.10 10.30 14.47
C SER A 484 -42.72 10.41 13.84
N ASN A 485 -42.63 11.22 12.79
CA ASN A 485 -41.44 11.34 11.94
C ASN A 485 -40.60 12.61 12.21
N MET A 486 -41.02 13.43 13.18
CA MET A 486 -40.35 14.67 13.57
C MET A 486 -40.32 14.80 15.08
N VAL A 487 -39.13 15.10 15.64
CA VAL A 487 -38.93 15.32 17.07
C VAL A 487 -38.45 16.75 17.29
N LEU A 488 -39.20 17.52 18.08
CA LEU A 488 -38.80 18.86 18.51
C LEU A 488 -38.04 18.75 19.83
N VAL A 489 -36.73 18.97 19.79
CA VAL A 489 -35.87 19.00 20.98
C VAL A 489 -35.73 20.44 21.46
N MET A 490 -36.26 20.73 22.64
CA MET A 490 -36.13 22.03 23.31
C MET A 490 -35.37 21.84 24.62
N GLY A 491 -34.47 22.76 24.95
CA GLY A 491 -33.72 22.72 26.19
C GLY A 491 -32.87 23.97 26.38
N PRO A 492 -32.40 24.24 27.62
CA PRO A 492 -31.48 25.32 27.89
C PRO A 492 -30.11 25.04 27.25
N ASN A 493 -29.41 26.10 26.84
CA ASN A 493 -28.00 25.94 26.49
C ASN A 493 -27.20 25.69 27.77
N ILE A 494 -26.46 24.58 27.81
CA ILE A 494 -25.58 24.27 28.94
C ILE A 494 -24.27 25.01 28.68
N LEU A 495 -24.11 26.17 29.32
CA LEU A 495 -22.90 27.01 29.25
C LEU A 495 -21.72 26.39 29.98
#